data_AF-N9TVL3-F1
#
_entry.id   AF-N9TVL3-F1
#
_cell.length_a   1.000
_cell.length_b   1.000
_cell.length_c   1.000
_cell.angle_alpha   90.00
_cell.angle_beta   90.00
_cell.angle_gamma   90.00
#
_symmetry.space_group_name_H-M   'P 1'
#
loop_
_entity.id
_entity.type
_entity.pdbx_description
1 polymer ?
#
loop_
_entity_poly.entity_id
_entity_poly.type
_entity_poly.pdbx_seq_one_letter_code
_entity_poly.pdbx_strand_id
1 'polypeptide(L)'
;MNKYEIMMILDPKANPEIGFELVESVFGKENITKAEKLENTTLAYPIKHSTQGIYLLIQLNGEASLVAEFVRRSNISKEIWRQLVINLDTEKGYGKERKNRSKKQFVQNDKPKRKAE
;
A
#
# COMPACT_ATOMS: atom_id res chain seq x y z
N MET A 1 12.89 14.18 -10.60
CA MET A 1 11.72 13.29 -10.53
C MET A 1 11.97 12.31 -9.40
N ASN A 2 10.98 12.12 -8.54
CA ASN A 2 11.08 11.19 -7.43
C ASN A 2 10.51 9.83 -7.84
N LYS A 3 11.00 8.79 -7.19
CA LYS A 3 10.49 7.43 -7.35
C LYS A 3 9.24 7.26 -6.48
N TYR A 4 8.18 6.76 -7.07
CA TYR A 4 6.92 6.50 -6.39
C TYR A 4 6.49 5.05 -6.56
N GLU A 5 5.85 4.53 -5.52
CA GLU A 5 5.09 3.30 -5.58
C GLU A 5 3.62 3.61 -5.29
N ILE A 6 2.76 3.17 -6.20
CA ILE A 6 1.32 3.34 -6.14
C ILE A 6 0.69 1.97 -5.96
N MET A 7 -0.07 1.82 -4.88
CA MET A 7 -0.93 0.66 -4.65
C MET A 7 -2.39 1.09 -4.69
N MET A 8 -3.20 0.40 -5.48
CA MET A 8 -4.63 0.67 -5.60
C MET A 8 -5.44 -0.60 -5.34
N ILE A 9 -6.63 -0.40 -4.79
CA ILE A 9 -7.65 -1.44 -4.63
C ILE A 9 -8.84 -1.03 -5.49
N LEU A 10 -9.14 -1.84 -6.50
CA LEU A 10 -10.28 -1.67 -7.38
C LEU A 10 -11.43 -2.60 -6.98
N ASP A 11 -12.62 -2.26 -7.44
CA ASP A 11 -13.80 -3.12 -7.41
C ASP A 11 -13.47 -4.50 -8.04
N PRO A 12 -13.78 -5.63 -7.39
CA PRO A 12 -13.55 -6.96 -7.95
C PRO A 12 -14.27 -7.21 -9.28
N LYS A 13 -15.30 -6.43 -9.60
CA LYS A 13 -16.05 -6.51 -10.86
C LYS A 13 -15.54 -5.57 -11.94
N ALA A 14 -14.66 -4.62 -11.61
CA ALA A 14 -14.11 -3.67 -12.57
C ALA A 14 -12.98 -4.28 -13.42
N ASN A 15 -12.71 -3.67 -14.57
CA ASN A 15 -11.56 -4.03 -15.39
C ASN A 15 -10.27 -3.45 -14.76
N PRO A 16 -9.23 -4.26 -14.48
CA PRO A 16 -7.95 -3.76 -13.96
C PRO A 16 -7.28 -2.71 -14.86
N GLU A 17 -7.54 -2.72 -16.17
CA GLU A 17 -6.97 -1.77 -17.12
C GLU A 17 -7.27 -0.31 -16.77
N ILE A 18 -8.43 -0.04 -16.16
CA ILE A 18 -8.85 1.32 -15.79
C ILE A 18 -7.86 1.97 -14.80
N GLY A 19 -7.30 1.17 -13.89
CA GLY A 19 -6.28 1.65 -12.96
C GLY A 19 -4.96 1.97 -13.68
N PHE A 20 -4.56 1.16 -14.66
CA PHE A 20 -3.35 1.38 -15.44
C PHE A 20 -3.49 2.59 -16.37
N GLU A 21 -4.60 2.71 -17.10
CA GLU A 21 -4.92 3.84 -17.96
C GLU A 21 -4.96 5.15 -17.18
N LEU A 22 -5.52 5.14 -15.97
CA LEU A 22 -5.53 6.32 -15.11
C LEU A 22 -4.11 6.78 -14.79
N VAL A 23 -3.22 5.87 -14.42
CA VAL A 23 -1.82 6.20 -14.10
C VAL A 23 -1.06 6.64 -15.35
N GLU A 24 -1.22 5.94 -16.48
CA GLU A 24 -0.64 6.33 -17.77
C GLU A 24 -1.10 7.72 -18.21
N SER A 25 -2.37 8.07 -17.99
CA SER A 25 -2.92 9.38 -18.37
C SER A 25 -2.36 10.56 -17.56
N VAL A 26 -1.88 10.31 -16.34
CA VAL A 26 -1.38 11.35 -15.44
C VAL A 26 0.13 11.45 -15.50
N PHE A 27 0.83 10.31 -15.49
CA PHE A 27 2.29 10.27 -15.41
C PHE A 27 2.97 10.00 -16.75
N GLY A 28 2.23 9.52 -17.75
CA GLY A 28 2.79 9.08 -19.02
C GLY A 28 3.40 7.67 -18.93
N LYS A 29 3.24 6.89 -19.99
CA LYS A 29 3.70 5.49 -20.05
C LYS A 29 5.22 5.34 -19.90
N GLU A 30 5.99 6.31 -20.37
CA GLU A 30 7.46 6.31 -20.32
C GLU A 30 8.02 6.36 -18.90
N ASN A 31 7.23 6.91 -17.97
CA ASN A 31 7.64 7.10 -16.58
C ASN A 31 7.33 5.88 -15.70
N ILE A 32 6.57 4.90 -16.23
CA ILE A 32 6.19 3.69 -15.50
C ILE A 32 7.31 2.66 -15.62
N THR A 33 7.89 2.29 -14.49
CA THR A 33 8.95 1.28 -14.41
C THR A 33 8.36 -0.13 -14.27
N LYS A 34 7.25 -0.27 -13.55
CA LYS A 34 6.62 -1.55 -13.26
C LYS A 34 5.11 -1.37 -13.12
N ALA A 35 4.33 -2.27 -13.69
CA ALA A 35 2.88 -2.29 -13.56
C ALA A 35 2.40 -3.74 -13.47
N GLU A 36 1.86 -4.14 -12.32
CA GLU A 36 1.45 -5.51 -12.05
C GLU A 36 0.10 -5.56 -11.34
N LYS A 37 -0.71 -6.55 -11.72
CA LYS A 37 -1.88 -6.97 -10.96
C LYS A 37 -1.45 -8.06 -9.99
N LEU A 38 -1.79 -7.92 -8.72
CA LEU A 38 -1.46 -8.93 -7.71
C LEU A 38 -2.49 -10.06 -7.71
N GLU A 39 -2.03 -11.26 -7.36
CA GLU A 39 -2.86 -12.47 -7.27
C GLU A 39 -3.75 -12.47 -6.02
N ASN A 40 -3.25 -11.94 -4.90
CA ASN A 40 -4.04 -11.85 -3.68
C ASN A 40 -5.10 -10.76 -3.81
N THR A 41 -6.36 -11.17 -3.66
CA THR A 41 -7.54 -10.30 -3.77
C THR A 41 -8.33 -10.20 -2.47
N THR A 42 -7.94 -10.93 -1.42
CA THR A 42 -8.71 -10.97 -0.17
C THR A 42 -8.47 -9.70 0.65
N LEU A 43 -9.55 -9.05 1.07
CA LEU A 43 -9.52 -7.88 1.94
C LEU A 43 -9.59 -8.30 3.41
N ALA A 44 -8.87 -7.60 4.28
CA ALA A 44 -8.90 -7.86 5.73
C ALA A 44 -10.29 -7.55 6.35
N TYR A 45 -11.04 -6.64 5.73
CA TYR A 45 -12.41 -6.29 6.10
C TYR A 45 -13.20 -5.90 4.84
N PRO A 46 -14.54 -6.00 4.88
CA PRO A 46 -15.36 -5.68 3.72
C PRO A 46 -15.27 -4.20 3.34
N ILE A 47 -15.09 -3.93 2.06
CA ILE A 47 -15.21 -2.59 1.46
C ILE A 47 -16.39 -2.63 0.49
N LYS A 48 -17.34 -1.69 0.62
CA LYS A 48 -18.59 -1.68 -0.18
C LYS A 48 -19.28 -3.05 -0.23
N HIS A 49 -19.36 -3.73 0.92
CA HIS A 49 -19.94 -5.08 1.06
C HIS A 49 -19.22 -6.22 0.33
N SER A 50 -18.01 -5.99 -0.20
CA SER A 50 -17.17 -7.03 -0.79
C SER A 50 -16.01 -7.39 0.13
N THR A 51 -15.71 -8.67 0.28
CA THR A 51 -14.50 -9.20 0.93
C THR A 51 -13.33 -9.36 -0.04
N GLN A 52 -13.55 -9.09 -1.32
CA GLN A 52 -12.54 -9.17 -2.38
C GLN A 52 -12.34 -7.82 -3.07
N GLY A 53 -11.13 -7.57 -3.56
CA GLY A 53 -10.77 -6.42 -4.38
C GLY A 53 -9.56 -6.73 -5.25
N ILE A 54 -9.43 -6.02 -6.37
CA ILE A 54 -8.28 -6.18 -7.27
C ILE A 54 -7.17 -5.25 -6.81
N TYR A 55 -6.00 -5.81 -6.50
CA TYR A 55 -4.83 -5.02 -6.15
C TYR A 55 -3.96 -4.76 -7.37
N LEU A 56 -3.64 -3.49 -7.58
CA LEU A 56 -2.68 -3.05 -8.60
C LEU A 56 -1.47 -2.43 -7.91
N LEU A 57 -0.28 -2.82 -8.36
CA LEU A 57 0.99 -2.29 -7.90
C LEU A 57 1.71 -1.65 -9.08
N ILE A 58 2.05 -0.37 -8.95
CA ILE A 58 2.70 0.39 -10.02
C ILE A 58 3.88 1.16 -9.44
N GLN A 59 5.04 1.04 -10.06
CA GLN A 59 6.24 1.81 -9.73
C GLN A 59 6.55 2.76 -10.88
N LEU A 60 6.78 4.03 -10.55
CA LEU A 60 6.99 5.08 -11.55
C LEU A 60 7.92 6.17 -11.04
N ASN A 61 8.44 6.97 -11.97
CA ASN A 61 9.24 8.15 -11.68
C ASN A 61 8.46 9.40 -12.11
N GLY A 62 8.17 10.30 -11.18
CA GLY A 62 7.28 11.42 -11.47
C GLY A 62 7.63 12.71 -10.74
N GLU A 63 6.97 13.79 -11.14
CA GLU A 63 6.96 15.03 -10.38
C GLU A 63 5.95 14.95 -9.23
N ALA A 64 6.22 15.61 -8.10
CA ALA A 64 5.31 15.62 -6.95
C ALA A 64 3.96 16.30 -7.25
N SER A 65 3.93 17.28 -8.17
CA SER A 65 2.70 17.98 -8.58
C SER A 65 1.67 17.03 -9.22
N LEU A 66 2.13 16.07 -10.02
CA LEU A 66 1.29 15.07 -10.70
C LEU A 66 0.62 14.10 -9.72
N VAL A 67 1.24 13.85 -8.56
CA VAL A 67 0.68 12.98 -7.52
C VAL A 67 -0.64 13.55 -6.99
N ALA A 68 -0.72 14.86 -6.75
CA ALA A 68 -1.95 15.50 -6.29
C ALA A 68 -3.09 15.34 -7.31
N GLU A 69 -2.77 15.46 -8.61
CA GLU A 69 -3.72 15.28 -9.69
C GLU A 69 -4.17 13.81 -9.83
N PHE A 70 -3.25 12.87 -9.68
CA PHE A 70 -3.59 11.44 -9.63
C PHE A 70 -4.54 11.12 -8.48
N VAL A 71 -4.24 11.58 -7.26
CA VAL A 71 -5.09 11.36 -6.08
C VAL A 71 -6.48 11.94 -6.31
N ARG A 72 -6.56 13.16 -6.88
CA ARG A 72 -7.83 13.80 -7.22
C ARG A 72 -8.65 12.96 -8.20
N ARG A 73 -8.07 12.50 -9.31
CA ARG A 73 -8.77 11.68 -10.31
C ARG A 73 -9.14 10.30 -9.78
N SER A 74 -8.26 9.68 -9.00
CA SER A 74 -8.50 8.39 -8.35
C SER A 74 -9.71 8.45 -7.42
N ASN A 75 -9.85 9.51 -6.63
CA ASN A 75 -11.00 9.72 -5.74
C ASN A 75 -12.33 9.96 -6.49
N ILE A 76 -12.28 10.45 -7.74
CA ILE A 76 -13.47 10.66 -8.57
C ILE A 76 -13.94 9.33 -9.18
N SER A 77 -13.01 8.43 -9.50
CA SER A 77 -13.36 7.12 -10.07
C SER A 77 -14.08 6.25 -9.03
N LYS A 78 -15.30 5.80 -9.35
CA LYS A 78 -16.10 4.97 -8.45
C LYS A 78 -15.54 3.55 -8.29
N GLU A 79 -14.77 3.11 -9.27
CA GLU A 79 -14.19 1.77 -9.37
C GLU A 79 -12.95 1.62 -8.49
N ILE A 80 -12.24 2.72 -8.23
CA ILE A 80 -11.10 2.72 -7.31
C ILE A 80 -11.63 2.95 -5.89
N TRP A 81 -11.42 1.99 -5.01
CA TRP A 81 -11.91 2.05 -3.65
C TRP A 81 -10.91 2.65 -2.69
N ARG A 82 -9.63 2.33 -2.88
CA ARG A 82 -8.52 2.86 -2.09
C ARG A 82 -7.30 3.03 -2.98
N GLN A 83 -6.49 4.03 -2.62
CA GLN A 83 -5.22 4.31 -3.25
C GLN A 83 -4.22 4.69 -2.17
N LEU A 84 -2.97 4.27 -2.34
CA LEU A 84 -1.85 4.58 -1.49
C LEU A 84 -0.67 4.93 -2.40
N VAL A 85 -0.13 6.13 -2.22
CA VAL A 85 1.09 6.58 -2.92
C VAL A 85 2.19 6.76 -1.89
N ILE A 86 3.33 6.14 -2.16
CA ILE A 86 4.53 6.18 -1.30
C ILE A 86 5.66 6.81 -2.10
N ASN A 87 6.38 7.76 -1.49
CA ASN A 87 7.57 8.35 -2.10
C ASN A 87 8.82 7.57 -1.70
N LEU A 88 9.35 6.76 -2.60
CA LEU A 88 10.48 5.88 -2.30
C LEU A 88 11.78 6.65 -1.97
N ASP A 89 11.91 7.93 -2.31
CA ASP A 89 13.13 8.68 -2.00
C ASP A 89 13.09 9.36 -0.62
N THR A 90 11.90 9.77 -0.16
CA THR A 90 11.76 10.63 1.05
C THR A 90 10.94 10.00 2.18
N GLU A 91 10.21 8.91 1.93
CA GLU A 91 9.35 8.29 2.95
C GLU A 91 10.17 7.86 4.18
N LYS A 92 9.70 8.24 5.37
CA LYS A 92 10.34 7.86 6.63
C LYS A 92 10.28 6.35 6.83
N GLY A 93 11.42 5.68 6.66
CA GLY A 93 11.55 4.23 6.90
C GLY A 93 11.92 3.45 5.64
N TYR A 94 11.90 4.07 4.47
CA TYR A 94 12.46 3.46 3.27
C TYR A 94 13.98 3.28 3.41
N GLY A 95 14.47 2.08 3.10
CA GLY A 95 15.89 1.70 3.24
C GLY A 95 16.42 1.61 4.68
N LYS A 96 15.59 1.85 5.71
CA LYS A 96 16.02 1.70 7.11
C LYS A 96 15.85 0.26 7.55
N GLU A 97 16.94 -0.36 7.99
CA GLU A 97 16.88 -1.67 8.62
C GLU A 97 15.92 -1.64 9.82
N ARG A 98 14.99 -2.59 9.87
CA ARG A 98 14.14 -2.76 11.05
C ARG A 98 15.06 -3.08 12.22
N LYS A 99 15.16 -2.16 13.18
CA LYS A 99 15.84 -2.45 14.44
C LYS A 99 15.19 -3.68 15.06
N ASN A 100 15.92 -4.80 15.08
CA ASN A 100 15.53 -5.99 15.83
C ASN A 100 15.35 -5.55 17.28
N ARG A 101 14.12 -5.28 17.70
CA ARG A 101 13.79 -5.16 19.12
C ARG A 101 14.08 -6.54 19.68
N SER A 102 15.23 -6.70 20.33
CA SER A 102 15.54 -7.92 21.07
C SER A 102 14.31 -8.21 21.92
N LYS A 103 13.76 -9.43 21.77
CA LYS A 103 12.67 -9.88 22.64
C LYS A 103 13.16 -9.64 24.05
N LYS A 104 12.59 -8.68 24.77
CA LYS A 104 12.81 -8.56 26.21
C LYS A 104 12.39 -9.92 26.77
N GLN A 105 13.35 -10.74 27.17
CA GLN A 105 13.05 -11.97 27.88
C GLN A 105 12.27 -11.52 29.11
N PHE A 106 11.00 -11.92 29.18
CA PHE A 106 10.24 -11.80 30.40
C PHE A 106 10.94 -12.72 31.41
N VAL A 107 11.76 -12.13 32.27
CA VAL A 107 12.31 -12.84 33.43
C VAL A 107 11.11 -13.11 34.34
N GLN A 108 10.66 -14.37 34.37
CA GLN A 108 9.72 -14.81 35.40
C GLN A 108 10.48 -14.74 36.73
N ASN A 109 10.20 -13.70 37.51
CA ASN A 109 10.63 -13.69 38.90
C ASN A 109 9.80 -14.74 39.63
N ASP A 110 10.39 -15.91 39.87
CA ASP A 110 9.87 -16.92 40.78
C ASP A 110 9.80 -16.32 42.19
N LYS A 111 8.65 -15.73 42.53
CA LYS A 111 8.36 -15.36 43.91
C LYS A 111 8.18 -16.65 44.70
N PRO A 112 8.91 -16.86 45.82
CA PRO A 112 8.73 -18.06 46.63
C PRO A 112 7.28 -18.08 47.14
N LYS A 113 6.55 -19.14 46.81
CA LYS A 113 5.22 -19.40 47.39
C LYS A 113 5.39 -19.42 48.90
N ARG A 114 4.82 -18.42 49.59
CA ARG A 114 4.70 -18.45 51.05
C ARG A 114 3.95 -19.73 51.40
N LYS A 115 4.61 -20.64 52.14
CA LYS A 115 3.96 -21.81 52.72
C LYS A 115 2.87 -21.28 53.66
N ALA A 116 1.63 -21.71 53.44
CA ALA A 116 0.56 -21.50 54.39
C ALA A 116 0.84 -22.43 55.59
N GLU A 117 1.04 -21.82 56.76
CA GLU A 117 0.82 -22.48 58.05
C GLU A 117 -0.67 -22.54 58.36
#